data_AF-A0A964U5A8-F1
#
_entry.id   AF-A0A964U5A8-F1
#
_cell.length_a   1.000
_cell.length_b   1.000
_cell.length_c   1.000
_cell.angle_alpha   90.00
_cell.angle_beta   90.00
_cell.angle_gamma   90.00
#
_symmetry.space_group_name_H-M   'P 1'
#
loop_
_entity.id
_entity.type
_entity.pdbx_description
1 polymer ?
#
loop_
_entity_poly.entity_id
_entity_poly.type
_entity_poly.pdbx_seq_one_letter_code
_entity_poly.pdbx_strand_id
1 'polypeptide(L)'
;LAPLRLGRAAGGAPAYRLDRYLRLSGFGLFDRDTPDGYPEEDPAYADTNAMLQRWRFAHELRGNLARVLPTNLRQPPDNADDAALEAWRQQVVDTIALRLTGQTLGPRSNDAVMQAFAQTPIDGMTHIHTITTLIAQMPETNLR
;
A
#
# COMPACT_ATOMS: atom_id res chain seq x y z
N LEU A 1 -0.94 1.16 13.98
CA LEU A 1 -1.34 2.44 13.31
C LEU A 1 -1.23 2.44 11.78
N ALA A 2 -0.26 1.74 11.16
CA ALA A 2 -0.20 1.54 9.69
C ALA A 2 -1.51 1.09 8.99
N PRO A 3 -2.29 0.11 9.51
CA PRO A 3 -3.56 -0.30 8.89
C PRO A 3 -4.66 0.78 8.96
N LEU A 4 -4.61 1.68 9.95
CA LEU A 4 -5.51 2.83 10.05
C LEU A 4 -5.17 3.89 9.01
N ARG A 5 -3.87 4.11 8.70
CA ARG A 5 -3.44 4.98 7.60
C ARG A 5 -3.89 4.42 6.25
N LEU A 6 -3.71 3.11 6.04
CA LEU A 6 -4.14 2.42 4.82
C LEU A 6 -5.67 2.45 4.67
N GLY A 7 -6.41 2.23 5.76
CA GLY A 7 -7.86 2.37 5.80
C GLY A 7 -8.35 3.80 5.56
N ARG A 8 -7.63 4.82 6.04
CA ARG A 8 -7.93 6.23 5.75
C ARG A 8 -7.64 6.61 4.31
N ALA A 9 -6.50 6.20 3.77
CA ALA A 9 -6.13 6.46 2.38
C ALA A 9 -7.12 5.81 1.40
N ALA A 10 -7.68 4.65 1.76
CA ALA A 10 -8.76 3.99 1.04
C ALA A 10 -10.14 4.68 1.18
N GLY A 11 -10.24 5.83 1.85
CA GLY A 11 -11.52 6.55 2.06
C GLY A 11 -12.42 5.94 3.14
N GLY A 12 -11.87 5.12 4.03
CA GLY A 12 -12.58 4.35 5.04
C GLY A 12 -12.75 2.89 4.61
N ALA A 13 -11.91 1.99 5.15
CA ALA A 13 -12.19 0.57 5.06
C ALA A 13 -13.41 0.24 5.94
N PRO A 14 -14.41 -0.51 5.44
CA PRO A 14 -15.57 -0.86 6.24
C PRO A 14 -15.12 -1.62 7.50
N ALA A 15 -15.70 -1.26 8.66
CA ALA A 15 -15.20 -1.66 9.97
C ALA A 15 -14.98 -3.18 10.12
N TYR A 16 -15.83 -4.00 9.50
CA TYR A 16 -15.70 -5.47 9.52
C TYR A 16 -14.44 -5.98 8.80
N ARG A 17 -13.93 -5.30 7.77
CA ARG A 17 -12.68 -5.70 7.09
C ARG A 17 -11.46 -5.32 7.90
N LEU A 18 -11.52 -4.16 8.56
CA LEU A 18 -10.48 -3.73 9.48
C LEU A 18 -10.42 -4.68 10.70
N ASP A 19 -11.57 -5.00 11.29
CA ASP A 19 -11.68 -5.96 12.40
C ASP A 19 -11.17 -7.36 12.00
N ARG A 20 -11.55 -7.85 10.80
CA ARG A 20 -11.04 -9.12 10.28
C ARG A 20 -9.52 -9.11 10.09
N TYR A 21 -8.95 -8.05 9.51
CA TYR A 21 -7.50 -7.90 9.39
C TYR A 21 -6.83 -7.91 10.76
N LEU A 22 -7.37 -7.14 11.70
CA LEU A 22 -6.86 -7.02 13.06
C LEU A 22 -6.87 -8.38 13.77
N ARG A 23 -7.99 -9.13 13.76
CA ARG A 23 -8.07 -10.48 14.34
C ARG A 23 -7.08 -11.45 13.69
N LEU A 24 -7.03 -11.50 12.36
CA LEU A 24 -6.12 -12.42 11.65
C LEU A 24 -4.63 -12.09 11.87
N SER A 25 -4.33 -10.85 12.23
CA SER A 25 -2.97 -10.39 12.54
C SER A 25 -2.62 -10.47 14.02
N GLY A 26 -3.51 -11.04 14.87
CA GLY A 26 -3.29 -11.13 16.33
C GLY A 26 -3.57 -9.84 17.11
N PHE A 27 -4.28 -8.87 16.51
CA PHE A 27 -4.59 -7.56 17.09
C PHE A 27 -6.10 -7.29 17.15
N GLY A 28 -6.93 -8.30 17.39
CA GLY A 28 -8.38 -8.17 17.44
C GLY A 28 -8.81 -7.01 18.35
N LEU A 29 -9.64 -6.08 17.83
CA LEU A 29 -9.99 -4.84 18.55
C LEU A 29 -10.75 -5.10 19.87
N PHE A 30 -11.25 -6.33 20.04
CA PHE A 30 -11.97 -6.82 21.22
C PHE A 30 -11.47 -8.19 21.68
N ASP A 31 -10.33 -8.68 21.16
CA ASP A 31 -9.66 -9.84 21.75
C ASP A 31 -8.98 -9.36 23.02
N ARG A 32 -9.68 -9.56 24.14
CA ARG A 32 -9.11 -9.37 25.47
C ARG A 32 -8.22 -10.56 25.74
N ASP A 33 -6.98 -10.50 25.28
CA ASP A 33 -5.99 -11.49 25.67
C ASP A 33 -5.79 -11.43 27.18
N THR A 34 -6.01 -12.58 27.81
CA THR A 34 -5.59 -12.91 29.19
C THR A 34 -4.14 -12.44 29.36
N PRO A 35 -3.72 -11.86 30.50
CA PRO A 35 -2.42 -11.21 30.62
C PRO A 35 -1.30 -12.25 30.56
N ASP A 36 -0.84 -12.50 29.35
CA ASP A 36 0.16 -13.48 28.96
C ASP A 36 1.12 -12.72 28.02
N GLY A 37 2.13 -12.11 28.63
CA GLY A 37 3.50 -12.17 28.13
C GLY A 37 3.89 -11.57 26.79
N TYR A 38 2.99 -11.03 25.96
CA TYR A 38 3.38 -10.54 24.64
C TYR A 38 4.30 -9.30 24.75
N PRO A 39 5.52 -9.35 24.20
CA PRO A 39 6.47 -8.25 24.32
C PRO A 39 5.97 -7.03 23.53
N GLU A 40 5.99 -5.85 24.17
CA GLU A 40 5.61 -4.55 23.60
C GLU A 40 6.65 -3.99 22.60
N GLU A 41 7.63 -4.80 22.19
CA GLU A 41 8.73 -4.39 21.35
C GLU A 41 8.33 -4.38 19.86
N ASP A 42 8.70 -3.33 19.12
CA ASP A 42 8.40 -3.17 17.68
C ASP A 42 8.67 -4.41 16.79
N PRO A 43 9.70 -5.27 17.02
CA PRO A 43 9.87 -6.51 16.25
C PRO A 43 8.75 -7.54 16.43
N ALA A 44 8.01 -7.55 17.55
CA ALA A 44 6.86 -8.45 17.75
C ALA A 44 5.67 -8.08 16.85
N TYR A 45 5.61 -6.81 16.40
CA TYR A 45 4.58 -6.30 15.49
C TYR A 45 4.82 -6.67 14.02
N ALA A 46 6.00 -7.22 13.71
CA ALA A 46 6.45 -7.62 12.38
C ALA A 46 6.56 -9.15 12.25
N ASP A 47 5.68 -9.90 12.91
CA ASP A 47 5.56 -11.33 12.64
C ASP A 47 5.15 -11.57 11.16
N THR A 48 5.68 -12.64 10.57
CA THR A 48 5.48 -13.04 9.18
C THR A 48 4.00 -13.11 8.83
N ASN A 49 3.15 -13.53 9.78
CA ASN A 49 1.70 -13.57 9.59
C ASN A 49 1.09 -12.15 9.45
N ALA A 50 1.47 -11.19 10.31
CA ALA A 50 0.97 -9.82 10.24
C ALA A 50 1.33 -9.14 8.91
N MET A 51 2.51 -9.45 8.36
CA MET A 51 2.93 -8.99 7.03
C MET A 51 2.06 -9.61 5.92
N LEU A 52 1.83 -10.94 5.95
CA LEU A 52 0.99 -11.62 4.98
C LEU A 52 -0.46 -11.14 5.01
N GLN A 53 -1.04 -10.95 6.19
CA GLN A 53 -2.40 -10.40 6.31
C GLN A 53 -2.47 -8.97 5.76
N ARG A 54 -1.41 -8.17 5.90
CA ARG A 54 -1.36 -6.81 5.36
C ARG A 54 -1.33 -6.84 3.85
N TRP A 55 -0.53 -7.72 3.27
CA TRP A 55 -0.49 -7.90 1.82
C TRP A 55 -1.84 -8.33 1.25
N ARG A 56 -2.54 -9.24 1.94
CA ARG A 56 -3.92 -9.62 1.60
C ARG A 56 -4.89 -8.44 1.71
N PHE A 57 -4.80 -7.68 2.80
CA PHE A 57 -5.65 -6.51 3.03
C PHE A 57 -5.44 -5.41 1.98
N ALA A 58 -4.19 -5.13 1.59
CA ALA A 58 -3.86 -4.22 0.50
C ALA A 58 -4.49 -4.68 -0.82
N HIS A 59 -4.43 -5.98 -1.12
CA HIS A 59 -5.04 -6.56 -2.32
C HIS A 59 -6.58 -6.46 -2.30
N GLU A 60 -7.23 -6.66 -1.15
CA GLU A 60 -8.69 -6.48 -0.98
C GLU A 60 -9.12 -5.01 -1.16
N LEU A 61 -8.24 -4.07 -0.81
CA LEU A 61 -8.49 -2.63 -0.90
C LEU A 61 -8.04 -2.00 -2.22
N ARG A 62 -7.48 -2.75 -3.17
CA ARG A 62 -6.88 -2.20 -4.41
C ARG A 62 -7.74 -1.16 -5.13
N GLY A 63 -9.05 -1.40 -5.23
CA GLY A 63 -9.99 -0.47 -5.89
C GLY A 63 -10.18 0.85 -5.14
N ASN A 64 -10.11 0.81 -3.82
CA ASN A 64 -10.14 2.00 -2.99
C ASN A 64 -8.79 2.71 -2.96
N LEU A 65 -7.70 1.94 -2.90
CA LEU A 65 -6.35 2.47 -2.93
C LEU A 65 -6.07 3.21 -4.23
N ALA A 66 -6.52 2.72 -5.39
CA ALA A 66 -6.34 3.44 -6.65
C ALA A 66 -7.01 4.84 -6.69
N ARG A 67 -7.98 5.10 -5.79
CA ARG A 67 -8.60 6.44 -5.67
C ARG A 67 -7.66 7.47 -5.03
N VAL A 68 -6.57 7.03 -4.40
CA VAL A 68 -5.53 7.96 -3.91
C VAL A 68 -4.87 8.67 -5.08
N LEU A 69 -4.87 8.12 -6.28
CA LEU A 69 -4.26 8.78 -7.43
C LEU A 69 -5.22 9.82 -8.05
N PRO A 70 -4.79 11.10 -8.20
CA PRO A 70 -5.51 12.12 -8.95
C PRO A 70 -5.86 11.65 -10.37
N THR A 71 -7.03 12.04 -10.89
CA THR A 71 -7.53 11.57 -12.19
C THR A 71 -6.56 11.84 -13.34
N ASN A 72 -5.88 12.99 -13.31
CA ASN A 72 -4.90 13.39 -14.34
C ASN A 72 -3.62 12.54 -14.35
N LEU A 73 -3.35 11.76 -13.30
CA LEU A 73 -2.18 10.88 -13.23
C LEU A 73 -2.52 9.41 -13.52
N ARG A 74 -3.79 9.07 -13.74
CA ARG A 74 -4.21 7.68 -13.98
C ARG A 74 -3.80 7.15 -15.35
N GLN A 75 -3.64 8.04 -16.32
CA GLN A 75 -3.19 7.73 -17.67
C GLN A 75 -1.90 8.49 -17.97
N PRO A 76 -1.01 7.91 -18.81
CA PRO A 76 0.16 8.63 -19.30
C PRO A 76 -0.28 9.83 -20.15
N PRO A 77 0.58 10.86 -20.28
CA PRO A 77 0.32 11.96 -21.19
C PRO A 77 0.24 11.47 -22.65
N ASP A 78 -0.61 12.12 -23.44
CA ASP A 78 -0.76 11.80 -24.86
C ASP A 78 0.57 12.01 -25.61
N ASN A 79 0.92 11.06 -26.48
CA ASN A 79 2.17 11.08 -27.28
C ASN A 79 3.45 11.21 -26.44
N ALA A 80 3.48 10.63 -25.25
CA ALA A 80 4.68 10.56 -24.42
C ALA A 80 5.81 9.81 -25.16
N ASP A 81 7.00 10.42 -25.19
CA ASP A 81 8.22 9.69 -25.48
C ASP A 81 8.66 8.84 -24.28
N ASP A 82 9.69 8.01 -24.45
CA ASP A 82 10.16 7.10 -23.39
C ASP A 82 10.56 7.86 -22.11
N ALA A 83 11.16 9.05 -22.26
CA ALA A 83 11.57 9.89 -21.15
C ALA A 83 10.37 10.48 -20.38
N ALA A 84 9.36 10.99 -21.10
CA ALA A 84 8.13 11.50 -20.50
C ALA A 84 7.31 10.38 -19.84
N LEU A 85 7.29 9.19 -20.44
CA LEU A 85 6.62 8.02 -19.88
C LEU A 85 7.26 7.59 -18.55
N GLU A 86 8.59 7.57 -18.49
CA GLU A 86 9.32 7.22 -17.28
C GLU A 86 9.13 8.28 -16.17
N ALA A 87 9.19 9.57 -16.53
CA ALA A 87 8.91 10.67 -15.61
C ALA A 87 7.47 10.60 -15.07
N TRP A 88 6.50 10.25 -15.92
CA TRP A 88 5.12 10.03 -15.50
C TRP A 88 4.99 8.86 -14.52
N ARG A 89 5.64 7.71 -14.78
CA ARG A 89 5.64 6.57 -13.85
C ARG A 89 6.20 6.97 -12.50
N GLN A 90 7.31 7.69 -12.47
CA GLN A 90 7.92 8.17 -11.24
C GLN A 90 6.96 9.08 -10.47
N GLN A 91 6.30 10.01 -11.17
CA GLN A 91 5.30 10.89 -10.56
C GLN A 91 4.12 10.12 -9.96
N VAL A 92 3.65 9.06 -10.62
CA VAL A 92 2.60 8.18 -10.10
C VAL A 92 3.07 7.46 -8.83
N VAL A 93 4.27 6.88 -8.86
CA VAL A 93 4.85 6.16 -7.70
C VAL A 93 5.00 7.10 -6.51
N ASP A 94 5.58 8.28 -6.71
CA ASP A 94 5.78 9.26 -5.64
C ASP A 94 4.46 9.77 -5.07
N THR A 95 3.48 10.03 -5.93
CA THR A 95 2.14 10.48 -5.49
C THR A 95 1.46 9.42 -4.62
N ILE A 96 1.53 8.15 -5.01
CA ILE A 96 0.96 7.05 -4.24
C ILE A 96 1.72 6.89 -2.92
N ALA A 97 3.06 6.86 -2.96
CA ALA A 97 3.90 6.72 -1.78
C ALA A 97 3.60 7.83 -0.76
N LEU A 98 3.63 9.10 -1.18
CA LEU A 98 3.32 10.24 -0.33
C LEU A 98 1.93 10.15 0.29
N ARG A 99 0.92 9.70 -0.46
CA ARG A 99 -0.45 9.57 0.07
C ARG A 99 -0.63 8.39 1.03
N LEU A 100 0.15 7.32 0.88
CA LEU A 100 0.05 6.13 1.72
C LEU A 100 0.93 6.22 2.97
N THR A 101 2.17 6.72 2.84
CA THR A 101 3.19 6.68 3.88
C THR A 101 3.56 8.07 4.42
N GLY A 102 3.21 9.15 3.70
CA GLY A 102 3.65 10.51 4.02
C GLY A 102 5.05 10.87 3.52
N GLN A 103 5.73 9.93 2.85
CA GLN A 103 7.09 10.10 2.32
C GLN A 103 7.25 9.38 0.98
N THR A 104 8.29 9.73 0.22
CA THR A 104 8.66 8.97 -0.98
C THR A 104 9.26 7.62 -0.59
N LEU A 105 9.27 6.66 -1.54
CA LEU A 105 9.93 5.38 -1.32
C LEU A 105 11.45 5.56 -1.22
N GLY A 106 12.11 4.68 -0.46
CA GLY A 106 13.56 4.61 -0.47
C GLY A 106 14.09 4.14 -1.84
N PRO A 107 15.37 4.40 -2.18
CA PRO A 107 15.91 4.13 -3.51
C PRO A 107 15.68 2.69 -3.98
N ARG A 108 15.95 1.70 -3.12
CA ARG A 108 15.79 0.29 -3.44
C ARG A 108 14.32 -0.10 -3.72
N SER A 109 13.38 0.42 -2.95
CA SER A 109 11.95 0.14 -3.12
C SER A 109 11.40 0.88 -4.34
N ASN A 110 11.85 2.11 -4.57
CA ASN A 110 11.51 2.87 -5.77
C ASN A 110 11.97 2.13 -7.04
N ASP A 111 13.24 1.72 -7.12
CA ASP A 111 13.78 0.97 -8.27
C ASP A 111 12.97 -0.29 -8.55
N ALA A 112 12.62 -1.05 -7.52
CA ALA A 112 11.82 -2.27 -7.65
C ALA A 112 10.41 -1.99 -8.18
N VAL A 113 9.76 -0.93 -7.67
CA VAL A 113 8.42 -0.52 -8.14
C VAL A 113 8.47 0.01 -9.56
N MET A 114 9.48 0.81 -9.92
CA MET A 114 9.65 1.36 -11.27
C MET A 114 9.89 0.26 -12.30
N GLN A 115 10.73 -0.74 -11.97
CA GLN A 115 10.93 -1.93 -12.81
C GLN A 115 9.62 -2.72 -13.01
N ALA A 116 8.85 -2.94 -11.94
CA ALA A 116 7.56 -3.61 -12.04
C ALA A 116 6.55 -2.79 -12.88
N PHE A 117 6.58 -1.46 -12.77
CA PHE A 117 5.71 -0.57 -13.53
C PHE A 117 6.07 -0.58 -15.03
N ALA A 118 7.34 -0.57 -15.37
CA ALA A 118 7.78 -0.67 -16.76
C ALA A 118 7.31 -1.97 -17.44
N GLN A 119 7.18 -3.06 -16.68
CA GLN A 119 6.70 -4.37 -17.16
C GLN A 119 5.18 -4.51 -17.14
N THR A 120 4.45 -3.59 -16.50
CA THR A 120 3.00 -3.67 -16.37
C THR A 120 2.32 -3.00 -17.57
N PRO A 121 1.48 -3.72 -18.35
CA PRO A 121 0.72 -3.12 -19.44
C PRO A 121 -0.20 -2.00 -18.93
N ILE A 122 -0.21 -0.86 -19.62
CA ILE A 122 -1.10 0.26 -19.34
C ILE A 122 -2.46 -0.07 -19.99
N ASP A 123 -3.32 -0.73 -19.21
CA ASP A 123 -4.69 -1.11 -19.62
C ASP A 123 -5.71 -0.66 -18.58
N GLY A 124 -6.54 0.32 -18.95
CA GLY A 124 -7.62 0.83 -18.13
C GLY A 124 -7.14 1.33 -16.76
N MET A 125 -7.55 0.66 -15.69
CA MET A 125 -7.12 0.94 -14.30
C MET A 125 -6.24 -0.17 -13.72
N THR A 126 -5.95 -1.21 -14.50
CA THR A 126 -5.27 -2.42 -14.01
C THR A 126 -3.86 -2.11 -13.55
N HIS A 127 -3.10 -1.30 -14.31
CA HIS A 127 -1.76 -0.86 -13.92
C HIS A 127 -1.77 -0.08 -12.61
N ILE A 128 -2.74 0.83 -12.44
CA ILE A 128 -2.86 1.61 -11.19
C ILE A 128 -3.19 0.69 -10.01
N HIS A 129 -4.10 -0.27 -10.16
CA HIS A 129 -4.40 -1.23 -9.09
C HIS A 129 -3.16 -2.04 -8.70
N THR A 130 -2.41 -2.53 -9.69
CA THR A 130 -1.20 -3.33 -9.47
C THR A 130 -0.14 -2.53 -8.74
N ILE A 131 0.20 -1.34 -9.23
CA ILE A 131 1.26 -0.50 -8.64
C ILE A 131 0.87 0.02 -7.28
N THR A 132 -0.37 0.47 -7.09
CA THR A 132 -0.82 0.93 -5.78
C THR A 132 -0.79 -0.20 -4.74
N THR A 133 -1.17 -1.42 -5.15
CA THR A 133 -1.09 -2.59 -4.27
C THR A 133 0.36 -2.93 -3.94
N LEU A 134 1.26 -2.89 -4.92
CA LEU A 134 2.68 -3.16 -4.73
C LEU A 134 3.31 -2.15 -3.75
N ILE A 135 3.06 -0.86 -3.91
CA ILE A 135 3.56 0.19 -3.01
C ILE A 135 3.03 -0.01 -1.58
N ALA A 136 1.75 -0.37 -1.43
CA ALA A 136 1.15 -0.67 -0.13
C ALA A 136 1.78 -1.90 0.58
N GLN A 137 2.52 -2.73 -0.14
CA GLN A 137 3.24 -3.90 0.39
C GLN A 137 4.71 -3.61 0.73
N MET A 138 5.23 -2.42 0.38
CA MET A 138 6.62 -2.04 0.62
C MET A 138 6.94 -1.85 2.11
N PRO A 139 8.21 -2.10 2.54
CA PRO A 139 8.64 -1.95 3.94
C PRO A 139 8.35 -0.56 4.53
N GLU A 140 8.42 0.49 3.73
CA GLU A 140 8.17 1.89 4.12
C GLU A 140 6.73 2.12 4.58
N THR A 141 5.79 1.27 4.14
CA THR A 141 4.40 1.28 4.60
C THR A 141 4.25 0.62 5.99
N ASN A 142 5.31 -0.04 6.48
CA ASN A 142 5.33 -0.70 7.79
C ASN A 142 5.90 0.20 8.90
N LEU A 143 6.57 1.30 8.56
CA LEU A 143 7.24 2.17 9.51
C LEU A 143 6.25 3.16 10.17
N ARG A 144 6.45 3.41 11.47
CA ARG A 144 5.63 4.27 12.33
C ARG A 144 5.60 5.72 11.84
#